data_AF-I4MVG8-F1
#
_entry.id   AF-I4MVG8-F1
#
_cell.length_a   1.000
_cell.length_b   1.000
_cell.length_c   1.000
_cell.angle_alpha   90.00
_cell.angle_beta   90.00
_cell.angle_gamma   90.00
#
_symmetry.space_group_name_H-M   'P 1'
#
loop_
_entity.id
_entity.type
_entity.pdbx_description
1 polymer ?
#
loop_
_entity_poly.entity_id
_entity_poly.type
_entity_poly.pdbx_seq_one_letter_code
_entity_poly.pdbx_strand_id
1 'polypeptide(L)'
;MMLAAIGNEGEAKLDAFLEEAVAREVLYLRFEEYRRFADAYQCPLDCSGNSSAERRVELADGRAIRFVRLNSALICSRRKDEKGNLLLGARQRVMNEAIGEELVVLTHHPLDWYADSAETKRFLRSRARVFISGHEHLAAVDVQNVEPGRDLMMLAAGATTPDSFDDTYTYAYNIIQFDWDENDDALAVTLYARAWTISHGAVPAVQWQPMTMAFSVTEDQLKGLTAGDRVSFSFRLEGGRATIVSIKK
;
A
#
# COMPACT_ATOMS: atom_id res chain seq x y z
N MET A 1 -29.70 -4.86 -0.64
CA MET A 1 -29.97 -5.91 0.36
C MET A 1 -28.71 -6.63 0.79
N MET A 2 -27.85 -7.09 -0.13
CA MET A 2 -26.62 -7.83 0.22
C MET A 2 -25.57 -7.04 1.01
N LEU A 3 -25.14 -5.87 0.54
CA LEU A 3 -24.19 -5.01 1.27
C LEU A 3 -24.72 -4.53 2.62
N ALA A 4 -26.04 -4.34 2.74
CA ALA A 4 -26.66 -3.96 4.01
C ALA A 4 -26.59 -5.12 5.01
N ALA A 5 -26.81 -6.36 4.57
CA ALA A 5 -26.63 -7.55 5.42
C ALA A 5 -25.18 -7.70 5.86
N ILE A 6 -24.21 -7.50 4.96
CA ILE A 6 -22.77 -7.51 5.31
C ILE A 6 -22.45 -6.39 6.32
N GLY A 7 -22.94 -5.18 6.11
CA GLY A 7 -22.72 -4.08 7.05
C GLY A 7 -23.29 -4.32 8.45
N ASN A 8 -24.38 -5.10 8.56
CA ASN A 8 -25.03 -5.39 9.84
C ASN A 8 -24.45 -6.62 10.55
N GLU A 9 -24.09 -7.66 9.79
CA GLU A 9 -23.66 -8.97 10.31
C GLU A 9 -22.14 -9.18 10.21
N GLY A 10 -21.42 -8.26 9.57
CA GLY A 10 -19.97 -8.22 9.49
C GLY A 10 -19.34 -9.32 8.63
N GLU A 11 -18.13 -9.69 9.01
CA GLU A 11 -17.28 -10.69 8.33
C GLU A 11 -18.00 -12.01 8.08
N ALA A 12 -18.68 -12.57 9.08
CA ALA A 12 -19.33 -13.87 8.96
C ALA A 12 -20.34 -13.92 7.81
N LYS A 13 -21.02 -12.79 7.55
CA LYS A 13 -21.98 -12.69 6.46
C LYS A 13 -21.31 -12.49 5.10
N LEU A 14 -20.21 -11.74 5.05
CA LEU A 14 -19.39 -11.66 3.84
C LEU A 14 -18.89 -13.06 3.45
N ASP A 15 -18.31 -13.80 4.40
CA ASP A 15 -17.76 -15.13 4.12
C ASP A 15 -18.84 -16.14 3.72
N ALA A 16 -20.03 -16.11 4.36
CA ALA A 16 -21.16 -16.94 3.95
C ALA A 16 -21.59 -16.67 2.51
N PHE A 17 -21.58 -15.41 2.08
CA PHE A 17 -21.89 -15.05 0.70
C PHE A 17 -20.77 -15.41 -0.29
N LEU A 18 -19.51 -15.38 0.13
CA LEU A 18 -18.39 -15.81 -0.70
C LEU A 18 -18.30 -17.32 -0.84
N GLU A 19 -18.83 -18.10 0.11
CA GLU A 19 -18.90 -19.56 0.01
C GLU A 19 -19.93 -20.01 -1.04
N GLU A 20 -21.12 -19.40 -1.02
CA GLU A 20 -22.23 -19.77 -1.90
C GLU A 20 -22.04 -19.20 -3.31
N ALA A 21 -22.04 -20.07 -4.33
CA ALA A 21 -21.64 -19.71 -5.68
C ALA A 21 -22.52 -18.63 -6.33
N VAL A 22 -23.84 -18.68 -6.11
CA VAL A 22 -24.77 -17.70 -6.68
C VAL A 22 -24.62 -16.35 -5.99
N ALA A 23 -24.57 -16.32 -4.66
CA ALA A 23 -24.33 -15.11 -3.88
C ALA A 23 -22.97 -14.48 -4.21
N ARG A 24 -21.92 -15.29 -4.31
CA ARG A 24 -20.59 -14.84 -4.73
C ARG A 24 -20.66 -14.18 -6.10
N GLU A 25 -21.31 -14.81 -7.08
CA GLU A 25 -21.45 -14.19 -8.40
C GLU A 25 -22.23 -12.87 -8.33
N VAL A 26 -23.30 -12.79 -7.55
CA VAL A 26 -24.03 -11.53 -7.32
C VAL A 26 -23.15 -10.43 -6.73
N LEU A 27 -22.22 -10.75 -5.81
CA LEU A 27 -21.26 -9.76 -5.30
C LEU A 27 -20.38 -9.21 -6.41
N TYR A 28 -19.88 -10.10 -7.28
CA TYR A 28 -18.95 -9.75 -8.34
C TYR A 28 -19.60 -9.19 -9.60
N LEU A 29 -20.91 -9.36 -9.82
CA LEU A 29 -21.65 -8.68 -10.89
C LEU A 29 -21.51 -7.15 -10.79
N ARG A 30 -21.29 -6.60 -9.60
CA ARG A 30 -20.98 -5.17 -9.43
C ARG A 30 -19.65 -4.74 -10.07
N PHE A 31 -18.78 -5.68 -10.38
CA PHE A 31 -17.52 -5.48 -11.08
C PHE A 31 -17.60 -5.89 -12.55
N GLU A 32 -18.78 -6.12 -13.12
CA GLU A 32 -18.92 -6.61 -14.51
C GLU A 32 -18.15 -5.75 -15.52
N GLU A 33 -18.27 -4.43 -15.43
CA GLU A 33 -17.54 -3.52 -16.32
C GLU A 33 -16.03 -3.58 -16.09
N TYR A 34 -15.59 -3.73 -14.83
CA TYR A 34 -14.17 -3.92 -14.53
C TYR A 34 -13.66 -5.28 -15.00
N ARG A 35 -14.45 -6.35 -14.92
CA ARG A 35 -14.12 -7.68 -15.46
C ARG A 35 -13.83 -7.59 -16.96
N ARG A 36 -14.73 -6.92 -17.71
CA ARG A 36 -14.56 -6.71 -19.16
C ARG A 36 -13.31 -5.87 -19.46
N PHE A 37 -13.08 -4.81 -18.70
CA PHE A 37 -11.87 -4.01 -18.82
C PHE A 37 -10.61 -4.84 -18.58
N ALA A 38 -10.55 -5.59 -17.47
CA ALA A 38 -9.36 -6.33 -17.07
C ALA A 38 -9.05 -7.51 -18.03
N ASP A 39 -10.08 -8.17 -18.54
CA ASP A 39 -9.96 -9.23 -19.56
C ASP A 39 -9.33 -8.71 -20.86
N ALA A 40 -9.68 -7.49 -21.29
CA ALA A 40 -9.07 -6.85 -22.46
C ALA A 40 -7.55 -6.62 -22.32
N TYR A 41 -7.03 -6.57 -21.09
CA TYR A 41 -5.60 -6.47 -20.79
C TYR A 41 -4.95 -7.81 -20.41
N GLN A 42 -5.64 -8.94 -20.65
CA GLN A 42 -5.17 -10.29 -20.31
C GLN A 42 -4.86 -10.45 -18.80
N CYS A 43 -5.64 -9.77 -17.97
CA CYS A 43 -5.53 -9.81 -16.52
C CYS A 43 -6.94 -9.98 -15.91
N PRO A 44 -7.59 -11.13 -16.13
CA PRO A 44 -8.97 -11.32 -15.68
C PRO A 44 -9.08 -11.20 -14.15
N LEU A 45 -10.20 -10.63 -13.68
CA LEU A 45 -10.48 -10.51 -12.25
C LEU A 45 -10.74 -11.90 -11.64
N ASP A 46 -9.96 -12.27 -10.62
CA ASP A 46 -10.24 -13.44 -9.78
C ASP A 46 -11.55 -13.26 -9.01
N CYS A 47 -12.51 -14.15 -9.27
CA CYS A 47 -13.85 -14.14 -8.68
C CYS A 47 -14.10 -15.30 -7.70
N SER A 48 -13.04 -15.94 -7.20
CA SER A 48 -13.13 -17.05 -6.25
C SER A 48 -13.53 -16.63 -4.84
N GLY A 49 -13.42 -15.33 -4.51
CA GLY A 49 -13.59 -14.81 -3.15
C GLY A 49 -12.37 -15.01 -2.25
N ASN A 50 -11.27 -15.56 -2.79
CA ASN A 50 -10.00 -15.73 -2.08
C ASN A 50 -8.99 -14.65 -2.51
N SER A 51 -7.84 -14.61 -1.84
CA SER A 51 -6.68 -13.88 -2.37
C SER A 51 -6.09 -14.57 -3.59
N SER A 52 -5.64 -13.80 -4.57
CA SER A 52 -4.92 -14.35 -5.73
C SER A 52 -3.40 -14.33 -5.49
N ALA A 53 -2.69 -15.39 -5.88
CA ALA A 53 -1.27 -15.55 -5.61
C ALA A 53 -0.46 -16.14 -6.78
N GLU A 54 -0.95 -15.95 -8.01
CA GLU A 54 -0.44 -16.63 -9.20
C GLU A 54 0.93 -16.11 -9.68
N ARG A 55 1.40 -14.97 -9.17
CA ARG A 55 2.64 -14.36 -9.64
C ARG A 55 3.79 -14.69 -8.70
N ARG A 56 4.64 -15.62 -9.12
CA ARG A 56 5.91 -15.98 -8.50
C ARG A 56 7.07 -15.49 -9.36
N VAL A 57 8.13 -15.00 -8.73
CA VAL A 57 9.37 -14.55 -9.40
C VAL A 57 10.55 -15.13 -8.63
N GLU A 58 11.39 -15.88 -9.34
CA GLU A 58 12.63 -16.42 -8.79
C GLU A 58 13.70 -15.34 -8.76
N LEU A 59 14.41 -15.24 -7.64
CA LEU A 59 15.47 -14.26 -7.40
C LEU A 59 16.84 -14.92 -7.38
N ALA A 60 16.93 -16.13 -6.83
CA ALA A 60 18.11 -16.99 -6.82
C ALA A 60 17.69 -18.47 -6.78
N ASP A 61 18.64 -19.41 -6.85
CA ASP A 61 18.34 -20.85 -6.87
C ASP A 61 17.51 -21.26 -5.64
N GLY A 62 16.29 -21.75 -5.87
CA GLY A 62 15.36 -22.13 -4.80
C GLY A 62 14.82 -20.97 -3.97
N ARG A 63 15.04 -19.71 -4.38
CA ARG A 63 14.63 -18.49 -3.67
C ARG A 63 13.73 -17.62 -4.54
N ALA A 64 12.56 -17.28 -4.04
CA ALA A 64 11.57 -16.54 -4.80
C ALA A 64 10.76 -15.59 -3.94
N ILE A 65 10.13 -14.64 -4.61
CA ILE A 65 9.01 -13.87 -4.08
C ILE A 65 7.71 -14.32 -4.73
N ARG A 66 6.62 -14.27 -3.96
CA ARG A 66 5.27 -14.46 -4.47
C ARG A 66 4.37 -13.29 -4.11
N PHE A 67 3.72 -12.74 -5.14
CA PHE A 67 2.79 -11.63 -4.99
C PHE A 67 1.41 -12.18 -4.62
N VAL A 68 0.90 -11.76 -3.47
CA VAL A 68 -0.46 -12.07 -2.98
C VAL A 68 -1.30 -10.81 -3.06
N ARG A 69 -2.43 -10.85 -3.76
CA ARG A 69 -3.30 -9.68 -3.96
C ARG A 69 -4.61 -9.88 -3.22
N LEU A 70 -4.97 -8.89 -2.41
CA LEU A 70 -6.21 -8.83 -1.64
C LEU A 70 -7.18 -7.88 -2.32
N ASN A 71 -8.44 -8.30 -2.47
CA ASN A 71 -9.51 -7.47 -3.00
C ASN A 71 -10.22 -6.71 -1.87
N SER A 72 -9.74 -5.50 -1.61
CA SER A 72 -10.31 -4.58 -0.62
C SER A 72 -11.52 -3.80 -1.11
N ALA A 73 -11.93 -3.99 -2.37
CA ALA A 73 -13.05 -3.28 -2.98
C ALA A 73 -14.36 -4.06 -2.88
N LEU A 74 -14.33 -5.33 -2.44
CA LEU A 74 -15.49 -6.22 -2.49
C LEU A 74 -16.74 -5.63 -1.84
N ILE A 75 -16.61 -4.90 -0.73
CA ILE A 75 -17.79 -4.33 -0.05
C ILE A 75 -17.92 -2.81 -0.22
N CYS A 76 -17.08 -2.21 -1.06
CA CYS A 76 -17.15 -0.79 -1.37
C CYS A 76 -18.50 -0.38 -1.98
N SER A 77 -18.88 0.85 -1.72
CA SER A 77 -20.12 1.46 -2.15
C SER A 77 -19.98 2.98 -2.30
N ARG A 78 -20.68 3.55 -3.28
CA ARG A 78 -20.62 4.99 -3.62
C ARG A 78 -20.89 5.99 -2.49
N ARG A 79 -21.38 5.57 -1.32
CA ARG A 79 -21.87 6.50 -0.27
C ARG A 79 -21.48 6.14 1.16
N LYS A 80 -20.70 5.08 1.39
CA LYS A 80 -20.42 4.57 2.74
C LYS A 80 -19.01 4.03 2.95
N ASP A 81 -18.10 4.32 2.03
CA ASP A 81 -16.72 3.88 2.18
C ASP A 81 -16.05 4.81 3.19
N GLU A 82 -15.96 4.32 4.41
CA GLU A 82 -15.39 5.01 5.55
C GLU A 82 -14.33 4.14 6.18
N LYS A 83 -13.31 4.81 6.72
CA LYS A 83 -12.22 4.17 7.44
C LYS A 83 -12.76 3.33 8.60
N GLY A 84 -12.33 2.08 8.69
CA GLY A 84 -12.74 1.12 9.71
C GLY A 84 -14.03 0.34 9.40
N ASN A 85 -14.70 0.59 8.27
CA ASN A 85 -15.97 -0.05 7.93
C ASN A 85 -15.87 -1.09 6.79
N LEU A 86 -14.72 -1.18 6.11
CA LEU A 86 -14.52 -2.18 5.06
C LEU A 86 -14.19 -3.56 5.68
N LEU A 87 -14.29 -4.61 4.87
CA LEU A 87 -14.00 -5.98 5.27
C LEU A 87 -13.22 -6.67 4.15
N LEU A 88 -12.17 -7.40 4.53
CA LEU A 88 -11.51 -8.36 3.63
C LEU A 88 -12.19 -9.73 3.70
N GLY A 89 -12.58 -10.19 4.89
CA GLY A 89 -13.15 -11.50 5.10
C GLY A 89 -12.09 -12.60 5.25
N ALA A 90 -12.47 -13.73 5.87
CA ALA A 90 -11.54 -14.78 6.26
C ALA A 90 -10.83 -15.44 5.08
N ARG A 91 -11.54 -15.54 3.96
CA ARG A 91 -11.08 -16.22 2.76
C ARG A 91 -9.89 -15.54 2.10
N GLN A 92 -9.77 -14.22 2.24
CA GLN A 92 -8.70 -13.44 1.60
C GLN A 92 -7.41 -13.39 2.43
N ARG A 93 -7.47 -13.62 3.74
CA ARG A 93 -6.32 -13.46 4.64
C ARG A 93 -5.48 -14.72 4.83
N VAL A 94 -5.90 -15.86 4.28
CA VAL A 94 -5.14 -17.12 4.36
C VAL A 94 -3.98 -17.07 3.37
N MET A 95 -2.75 -16.96 3.89
CA MET A 95 -1.52 -16.88 3.10
C MET A 95 -0.66 -18.12 3.39
N ASN A 96 -0.59 -19.04 2.42
CA ASN A 96 0.23 -20.24 2.54
C ASN A 96 1.71 -19.89 2.42
N GLU A 97 2.54 -20.48 3.28
CA GLU A 97 4.00 -20.46 3.18
C GLU A 97 4.49 -21.58 2.29
N ALA A 98 5.60 -21.31 1.63
CA ALA A 98 6.36 -22.29 0.89
C ALA A 98 7.84 -22.07 1.20
N ILE A 99 8.58 -23.17 1.28
CA ILE A 99 10.01 -23.13 1.56
C ILE A 99 10.72 -22.33 0.46
N GLY A 100 11.55 -21.38 0.87
CA GLY A 100 12.27 -20.50 -0.07
C GLY A 100 11.42 -19.45 -0.76
N GLU A 101 10.17 -19.22 -0.30
CA GLU A 101 9.31 -18.16 -0.82
C GLU A 101 8.99 -17.10 0.23
N GLU A 102 9.28 -15.84 -0.09
CA GLU A 102 8.83 -14.70 0.70
C GLU A 102 7.62 -14.00 0.05
N LEU A 103 6.71 -13.49 0.86
CA LEU A 103 5.45 -12.92 0.35
C LEU A 103 5.50 -11.39 0.25
N VAL A 104 5.06 -10.90 -0.91
CA VAL A 104 4.75 -9.49 -1.17
C VAL A 104 3.24 -9.36 -1.30
N VAL A 105 2.60 -8.68 -0.35
CA VAL A 105 1.15 -8.55 -0.29
C VAL A 105 0.72 -7.18 -0.83
N LEU A 106 -0.30 -7.16 -1.68
CA LEU A 106 -0.85 -5.96 -2.28
C LEU A 106 -2.32 -5.83 -1.95
N THR A 107 -2.74 -4.62 -1.62
CA THR A 107 -4.14 -4.26 -1.46
C THR A 107 -4.34 -2.80 -1.84
N HIS A 108 -5.57 -2.38 -2.15
CA HIS A 108 -5.80 -0.97 -2.45
C HIS A 108 -5.94 -0.15 -1.17
N HIS A 109 -6.81 -0.55 -0.24
CA HIS A 109 -7.08 0.21 0.98
C HIS A 109 -6.05 -0.12 2.08
N PRO A 110 -5.54 0.88 2.84
CA PRO A 110 -4.71 0.63 4.01
C PRO A 110 -5.43 -0.17 5.09
N LEU A 111 -4.67 -0.78 6.00
CA LEU A 111 -5.23 -1.73 6.97
C LEU A 111 -6.28 -1.13 7.92
N ASP A 112 -6.15 0.14 8.26
CA ASP A 112 -7.09 0.84 9.14
C ASP A 112 -8.43 1.19 8.47
N TRP A 113 -8.60 0.88 7.18
CA TRP A 113 -9.89 0.89 6.52
C TRP A 113 -10.76 -0.31 6.86
N TYR A 114 -10.17 -1.37 7.42
CA TYR A 114 -10.86 -2.63 7.69
C TYR A 114 -11.34 -2.76 9.13
N ALA A 115 -12.59 -3.19 9.30
CA ALA A 115 -13.12 -3.61 10.59
C ALA A 115 -12.40 -4.88 11.10
N ASP A 116 -12.02 -5.79 10.20
CA ASP A 116 -11.25 -7.03 10.44
C ASP A 116 -9.72 -6.81 10.33
N SER A 117 -9.26 -5.59 10.61
CA SER A 117 -7.84 -5.22 10.50
C SER A 117 -6.94 -5.92 11.51
N ALA A 118 -7.45 -6.20 12.72
CA ALA A 118 -6.68 -6.86 13.77
C ALA A 118 -6.29 -8.29 13.34
N GLU A 119 -7.24 -9.05 12.81
CA GLU A 119 -7.05 -10.38 12.26
C GLU A 119 -6.10 -10.32 11.06
N THR A 120 -6.35 -9.41 10.11
CA THR A 120 -5.52 -9.24 8.92
C THR A 120 -4.05 -8.95 9.27
N LYS A 121 -3.80 -8.07 10.25
CA LYS A 121 -2.45 -7.76 10.75
C LYS A 121 -1.73 -8.99 11.29
N ARG A 122 -2.42 -9.92 11.96
CA ARG A 122 -1.81 -11.15 12.50
C ARG A 122 -1.28 -12.03 11.36
N PHE A 123 -2.06 -12.25 10.31
CA PHE A 123 -1.62 -13.04 9.15
C PHE A 123 -0.47 -12.36 8.42
N LEU A 124 -0.59 -11.05 8.17
CA LEU A 124 0.47 -10.27 7.51
C LEU A 124 1.79 -10.34 8.25
N ARG A 125 1.81 -10.05 9.55
CA ARG A 125 3.02 -10.10 10.36
C ARG A 125 3.69 -11.48 10.33
N SER A 126 2.87 -12.54 10.33
CA SER A 126 3.41 -13.90 10.30
C SER A 126 3.99 -14.34 8.94
N ARG A 127 3.53 -13.77 7.81
CA ARG A 127 3.84 -14.32 6.48
C ARG A 127 4.47 -13.34 5.49
N ALA A 128 4.10 -12.06 5.51
CA ALA A 128 4.52 -11.07 4.54
C ALA A 128 5.85 -10.42 4.92
N ARG A 129 6.71 -10.16 3.93
CA ARG A 129 7.91 -9.31 4.09
C ARG A 129 7.69 -7.90 3.59
N VAL A 130 6.82 -7.74 2.59
CA VAL A 130 6.42 -6.44 2.06
C VAL A 130 4.90 -6.40 1.94
N PHE A 131 4.29 -5.34 2.46
CA PHE A 131 2.88 -5.03 2.30
C PHE A 131 2.75 -3.68 1.59
N ILE A 132 1.96 -3.62 0.52
CA ILE A 132 1.79 -2.44 -0.30
C ILE A 132 0.30 -2.07 -0.31
N SER A 133 -0.01 -0.85 0.13
CA SER A 133 -1.33 -0.24 0.03
C SER A 133 -1.31 1.08 -0.76
N GLY A 134 -2.47 1.58 -1.14
CA GLY A 134 -2.64 2.88 -1.79
C GLY A 134 -3.81 3.65 -1.17
N HIS A 135 -4.74 4.11 -2.02
CA HIS A 135 -5.99 4.78 -1.67
C HIS A 135 -5.86 6.18 -1.03
N GLU A 136 -5.07 6.32 0.03
CA GLU A 136 -4.93 7.59 0.74
C GLU A 136 -3.99 8.56 0.01
N HIS A 137 -3.28 8.12 -1.04
CA HIS A 137 -2.37 8.93 -1.85
C HIS A 137 -1.21 9.60 -1.07
N LEU A 138 -1.01 9.21 0.19
CA LEU A 138 0.07 9.65 1.06
C LEU A 138 1.20 8.64 1.03
N ALA A 139 2.33 9.02 0.42
CA ALA A 139 3.52 8.18 0.38
C ALA A 139 4.12 8.05 1.80
N ALA A 140 4.20 6.81 2.30
CA ALA A 140 4.84 6.52 3.58
C ALA A 140 5.48 5.13 3.55
N VAL A 141 6.58 4.98 4.29
CA VAL A 141 7.25 3.70 4.49
C VAL A 141 7.55 3.51 5.97
N ASP A 142 7.25 2.32 6.47
CA ASP A 142 7.55 1.88 7.83
C ASP A 142 8.13 0.47 7.77
N VAL A 143 9.19 0.19 8.53
CA VAL A 143 9.80 -1.14 8.60
C VAL A 143 9.64 -1.64 10.03
N GLN A 144 8.82 -2.67 10.18
CA GLN A 144 8.49 -3.25 11.46
C GLN A 144 9.32 -4.48 11.71
N ASN A 145 10.11 -4.49 12.77
CA ASN A 145 10.69 -5.73 13.28
C ASN A 145 9.57 -6.56 13.92
N VAL A 146 9.23 -7.70 13.30
CA VAL A 146 8.15 -8.59 13.78
C VAL A 146 8.71 -9.59 14.78
N GLU A 147 9.81 -10.23 14.40
CA GLU A 147 10.59 -11.19 15.19
C GLU A 147 12.07 -11.03 14.80
N PRO A 148 13.02 -11.57 15.58
CA PRO A 148 14.43 -11.62 15.16
C PRO A 148 14.58 -12.27 13.78
N GLY A 149 15.21 -11.56 12.83
CA GLY A 149 15.37 -12.01 11.45
C GLY A 149 14.10 -11.95 10.59
N ARG A 150 13.01 -11.34 11.08
CA ARG A 150 11.79 -11.12 10.29
C ARG A 150 11.32 -9.68 10.38
N ASP A 151 11.58 -8.95 9.32
CA ASP A 151 11.04 -7.62 9.13
C ASP A 151 9.81 -7.64 8.20
N LEU A 152 8.93 -6.66 8.40
CA LEU A 152 7.80 -6.37 7.53
C LEU A 152 7.87 -4.90 7.10
N MET A 153 8.13 -4.69 5.82
CA MET A 153 8.04 -3.37 5.19
C MET A 153 6.57 -3.05 4.86
N MET A 154 6.05 -1.99 5.46
CA MET A 154 4.75 -1.41 5.18
C MET A 154 4.93 -0.21 4.25
N LEU A 155 4.44 -0.32 3.01
CA LEU A 155 4.51 0.74 2.01
C LEU A 155 3.11 1.27 1.69
N ALA A 156 2.85 2.53 2.04
CA ALA A 156 1.73 3.29 1.50
C ALA A 156 2.21 4.03 0.24
N ALA A 157 1.64 3.67 -0.91
CA ALA A 157 1.94 4.31 -2.18
C ALA A 157 1.25 5.68 -2.28
N GLY A 158 1.98 6.67 -2.80
CA GLY A 158 1.39 7.93 -3.24
C GLY A 158 0.66 7.79 -4.58
N ALA A 159 0.26 8.91 -5.17
CA ALA A 159 -0.45 8.92 -6.45
C ALA A 159 0.42 9.48 -7.59
N THR A 160 0.36 8.85 -8.76
CA THR A 160 0.90 9.42 -10.00
C THR A 160 0.01 10.52 -10.57
N THR A 161 -1.28 10.51 -10.23
CA THR A 161 -2.29 11.50 -10.66
C THR A 161 -3.27 11.78 -9.51
N PRO A 162 -2.92 12.65 -8.55
CA PRO A 162 -3.81 12.96 -7.44
C PRO A 162 -5.03 13.78 -7.89
N ASP A 163 -6.19 13.58 -7.23
CA ASP A 163 -7.45 14.30 -7.53
C ASP A 163 -7.33 15.81 -7.32
N SER A 164 -6.51 16.20 -6.36
CA SER A 164 -6.07 17.57 -6.13
C SER A 164 -4.56 17.58 -6.05
N PHE A 165 -3.90 18.45 -6.81
CA PHE A 165 -2.47 18.69 -6.64
C PHE A 165 -2.28 19.77 -5.57
N ASP A 166 -1.72 19.36 -4.44
CA ASP A 166 -1.32 20.28 -3.39
C ASP A 166 -0.11 19.72 -2.62
N ASP A 167 0.20 20.36 -1.51
CA ASP A 167 1.34 20.01 -0.68
C ASP A 167 1.29 18.66 0.04
N THR A 168 0.11 18.09 0.13
CA THR A 168 -0.13 16.79 0.76
C THR A 168 -0.23 15.72 -0.33
N TYR A 169 -0.79 16.09 -1.48
CA TYR A 169 -1.00 15.21 -2.61
C TYR A 169 -0.15 15.65 -3.81
N THR A 170 1.11 15.19 -3.80
CA THR A 170 2.07 15.41 -4.89
C THR A 170 2.15 14.21 -5.82
N TYR A 171 2.76 14.38 -6.99
CA TYR A 171 3.11 13.25 -7.86
C TYR A 171 4.18 12.38 -7.20
N ALA A 172 3.85 11.11 -6.97
CA ALA A 172 4.75 10.15 -6.35
C ALA A 172 4.70 8.81 -7.09
N TYR A 173 5.87 8.19 -7.22
CA TYR A 173 6.00 6.80 -7.60
C TYR A 173 7.25 6.21 -6.94
N ASN A 174 7.26 4.89 -6.82
CA ASN A 174 8.35 4.16 -6.21
C ASN A 174 8.86 3.10 -7.19
N ILE A 175 10.17 2.87 -7.19
CA ILE A 175 10.76 1.66 -7.77
C ILE A 175 11.19 0.79 -6.61
N ILE A 176 10.69 -0.45 -6.57
CA ILE A 176 11.09 -1.44 -5.56
C ILE A 176 11.95 -2.47 -6.25
N GLN A 177 13.17 -2.65 -5.76
CA GLN A 177 14.05 -3.73 -6.18
C GLN A 177 13.99 -4.83 -5.13
N PHE A 178 13.78 -6.05 -5.62
CA PHE A 178 13.86 -7.28 -4.83
C PHE A 178 15.09 -8.04 -5.29
N ASP A 179 15.90 -8.45 -4.34
CA ASP A 179 17.11 -9.23 -4.54
C ASP A 179 17.23 -10.30 -3.44
N TRP A 180 18.14 -11.25 -3.60
CA TRP A 180 18.45 -12.23 -2.57
C TRP A 180 19.88 -12.03 -2.07
N ASP A 181 20.06 -11.80 -0.78
CA ASP A 181 21.37 -11.81 -0.16
C ASP A 181 21.77 -13.26 0.14
N GLU A 182 22.73 -13.78 -0.62
CA GLU A 182 23.22 -15.14 -0.46
C GLU A 182 24.00 -15.35 0.85
N ASN A 183 24.57 -14.29 1.45
CA ASN A 183 25.38 -14.43 2.67
C ASN A 183 24.49 -14.62 3.90
N ASP A 184 23.42 -13.83 3.98
CA ASP A 184 22.46 -13.85 5.08
C ASP A 184 21.25 -14.75 4.79
N ASP A 185 21.19 -15.33 3.60
CA ASP A 185 20.06 -16.12 3.09
C ASP A 185 18.71 -15.41 3.29
N ALA A 186 18.66 -14.15 2.86
CA ALA A 186 17.56 -13.25 3.16
C ALA A 186 17.09 -12.46 1.94
N LEU A 187 15.80 -12.12 1.92
CA LEU A 187 15.24 -11.20 0.94
C LEU A 187 15.79 -9.79 1.20
N ALA A 188 16.53 -9.24 0.24
CA ALA A 188 16.96 -7.86 0.24
C ALA A 188 15.95 -7.00 -0.53
N VAL A 189 15.42 -5.96 0.11
CA VAL A 189 14.44 -5.04 -0.49
C VAL A 189 15.00 -3.63 -0.48
N THR A 190 15.13 -3.04 -1.67
CA THR A 190 15.53 -1.63 -1.83
C THR A 190 14.38 -0.82 -2.39
N LEU A 191 14.00 0.24 -1.68
CA LEU A 191 12.97 1.19 -2.11
C LEU A 191 13.62 2.47 -2.64
N TYR A 192 13.47 2.72 -3.94
CA TYR A 192 13.78 4.01 -4.55
C TYR A 192 12.51 4.86 -4.56
N ALA A 193 12.24 5.54 -3.45
CA ALA A 193 11.12 6.45 -3.34
C ALA A 193 11.39 7.73 -4.14
N ARG A 194 10.52 8.06 -5.09
CA ARG A 194 10.60 9.33 -5.84
C ARG A 194 9.49 10.26 -5.35
N ALA A 195 9.81 10.88 -4.22
CA ALA A 195 9.12 12.02 -3.63
C ALA A 195 10.16 13.11 -3.35
N TRP A 196 9.80 14.39 -3.49
CA TRP A 196 10.74 15.48 -3.22
C TRP A 196 10.96 15.62 -1.71
N THR A 197 12.19 15.39 -1.26
CA THR A 197 12.60 15.47 0.15
C THR A 197 13.78 16.42 0.31
N ILE A 198 13.88 17.05 1.48
CA ILE A 198 15.01 17.93 1.83
C ILE A 198 15.63 17.42 3.12
N SER A 199 16.95 17.17 3.08
CA SER A 199 17.74 16.94 4.28
C SER A 199 18.08 18.28 4.91
N HIS A 200 17.60 18.54 6.12
CA HIS A 200 17.83 19.81 6.82
C HIS A 200 18.44 19.61 8.21
N GLY A 201 19.17 20.63 8.67
CA GLY A 201 19.63 20.71 10.06
C GLY A 201 18.48 20.94 11.04
N ALA A 202 18.77 21.02 12.34
CA ALA A 202 17.74 21.25 13.34
C ALA A 202 16.93 22.53 13.03
N VAL A 203 15.62 22.49 13.25
CA VAL A 203 14.73 23.67 13.13
C VAL A 203 14.13 23.94 14.51
N PRO A 204 14.81 24.74 15.37
CA PRO A 204 14.40 24.94 16.77
C PRO A 204 13.00 25.52 16.92
N ALA A 205 12.57 26.37 15.97
CA ALA A 205 11.27 27.04 15.99
C ALA A 205 10.08 26.06 16.02
N VAL A 206 10.27 24.84 15.51
CA VAL A 206 9.25 23.78 15.47
C VAL A 206 9.73 22.50 16.16
N GLN A 207 10.82 22.59 16.93
CA GLN A 207 11.43 21.49 17.70
C GLN A 207 11.86 20.28 16.85
N TRP A 208 12.20 20.50 15.58
CA TRP A 208 12.67 19.42 14.72
C TRP A 208 14.17 19.20 14.88
N GLN A 209 14.53 17.93 15.06
CA GLN A 209 15.92 17.47 14.97
C GLN A 209 16.36 17.43 13.50
N PRO A 210 17.67 17.36 13.21
CA PRO A 210 18.15 17.12 11.85
C PRO A 210 17.52 15.85 11.27
N MET A 211 16.90 15.95 10.10
CA MET A 211 16.23 14.82 9.45
C MET A 211 16.11 15.05 7.94
N THR A 212 15.77 13.97 7.22
CA THR A 212 15.34 14.04 5.81
C THR A 212 13.85 13.75 5.78
N MET A 213 13.07 14.70 5.25
CA MET A 213 11.62 14.55 5.15
C MET A 213 11.07 15.21 3.90
N ALA A 214 9.85 14.83 3.54
CA ALA A 214 9.12 15.46 2.47
C ALA A 214 8.70 16.89 2.88
N PHE A 215 8.86 17.81 1.94
CA PHE A 215 8.22 19.10 1.99
C PHE A 215 7.29 19.20 0.81
N SER A 216 6.23 19.97 0.96
CA SER A 216 5.55 20.40 -0.24
C SER A 216 6.33 21.40 -1.05
N VAL A 217 6.25 21.20 -2.35
CA VAL A 217 6.87 21.99 -3.39
C VAL A 217 5.95 22.04 -4.61
N THR A 218 5.96 23.17 -5.32
CA THR A 218 5.39 23.26 -6.68
C THR A 218 6.42 22.86 -7.73
N GLU A 219 5.99 22.48 -8.93
CA GLU A 219 6.90 22.13 -10.02
C GLU A 219 7.85 23.28 -10.40
N ASP A 220 7.37 24.52 -10.36
CA ASP A 220 8.20 25.70 -10.62
C ASP A 220 9.31 25.90 -9.59
N GLN A 221 9.06 25.59 -8.32
CA GLN A 221 10.07 25.64 -7.26
C GLN A 221 11.17 24.59 -7.44
N LEU A 222 10.89 23.53 -8.20
CA LEU A 222 11.81 22.42 -8.46
C LEU A 222 12.66 22.60 -9.71
N LYS A 223 12.30 23.55 -10.58
CA LYS A 223 13.02 23.78 -11.83
C LYS A 223 14.50 24.08 -11.58
N GLY A 224 15.37 23.26 -12.17
CA GLY A 224 16.82 23.41 -12.08
C GLY A 224 17.47 22.83 -10.81
N LEU A 225 16.67 22.24 -9.91
CA LEU A 225 17.17 21.46 -8.77
C LEU A 225 17.34 19.99 -9.15
N THR A 226 18.36 19.37 -8.57
CA THR A 226 18.73 17.97 -8.73
C THR A 226 19.11 17.37 -7.38
N ALA A 227 19.01 16.04 -7.24
CA ALA A 227 19.36 15.36 -6.01
C ALA A 227 20.83 15.63 -5.64
N GLY A 228 21.08 16.03 -4.39
CA GLY A 228 22.41 16.39 -3.89
C GLY A 228 22.74 17.88 -3.94
N ASP A 229 21.93 18.72 -4.60
CA ASP A 229 22.09 20.17 -4.52
C ASP A 229 21.98 20.65 -3.06
N ARG A 230 22.90 21.54 -2.66
CA ARG A 230 22.75 22.30 -1.43
C ARG A 230 21.82 23.48 -1.72
N VAL A 231 20.78 23.60 -0.91
CA VAL A 231 19.75 24.62 -1.09
C VAL A 231 19.53 25.40 0.20
N SER A 232 19.18 26.67 0.04
CA SER A 232 18.56 27.48 1.08
C SER A 232 17.05 27.52 0.82
N PHE A 233 16.26 27.27 1.85
CA PHE A 233 14.81 27.26 1.72
C PHE A 233 14.13 27.91 2.92
N SER A 234 12.90 28.33 2.71
CA SER A 234 11.98 28.74 3.78
C SER A 234 10.69 27.96 3.60
N PHE A 235 10.03 27.68 4.72
CA PHE A 235 8.79 26.94 4.72
C PHE A 235 7.80 27.52 5.72
N ARG A 236 6.54 27.19 5.53
CA ARG A 236 5.46 27.47 6.49
C ARG A 236 4.96 26.16 7.08
N LEU A 237 4.73 26.14 8.39
CA LEU A 237 4.11 25.02 9.09
C LEU A 237 2.67 25.38 9.49
N GLU A 238 1.68 24.72 8.89
CA GLU A 238 0.26 24.89 9.22
C GLU A 238 -0.38 23.50 9.41
N GLY A 239 -1.01 23.23 10.57
CA GLY A 239 -1.67 21.93 10.81
C GLY A 239 -0.75 20.70 10.73
N GLY A 240 0.55 20.85 10.97
CA GLY A 240 1.55 19.78 10.85
C GLY A 240 2.17 19.61 9.46
N ARG A 241 1.76 20.41 8.46
CA ARG A 241 2.24 20.41 7.08
C ARG A 241 3.31 21.47 6.86
N ALA A 242 4.49 21.08 6.37
CA ALA A 242 5.57 21.99 6.00
C ALA A 242 5.63 22.24 4.49
N THR A 243 5.30 23.46 4.09
CA THR A 243 5.22 23.89 2.69
C THR A 243 6.34 24.85 2.35
N ILE A 244 7.10 24.58 1.28
CA ILE A 244 8.15 25.48 0.80
C ILE A 244 7.53 26.77 0.29
N VAL A 245 7.95 27.88 0.90
CA VAL A 245 7.62 29.24 0.45
C VAL A 245 8.64 29.71 -0.57
N SER A 246 9.92 29.40 -0.36
CA SER A 246 10.99 29.66 -1.33
C SER A 246 12.11 28.65 -1.19
N ILE A 247 12.76 28.33 -2.31
CA ILE A 247 13.91 27.44 -2.38
C ILE A 247 14.85 27.95 -3.47
N LYS A 248 16.16 27.92 -3.20
CA LYS A 248 17.22 28.34 -4.12
C LYS A 248 18.52 27.61 -3.80
N LYS A 249 19.39 27.47 -4.79
CA LYS A 249 20.78 27.01 -4.58
C LYS A 249 21.60 28.09 -3.86
#